data_AF-A0A149VTS3-F1
#
_entry.id   AF-A0A149VTS3-F1
#
_cell.length_a   1.000
_cell.length_b   1.000
_cell.length_c   1.000
_cell.angle_alpha   90.00
_cell.angle_beta   90.00
_cell.angle_gamma   90.00
#
_symmetry.space_group_name_H-M   'P 1'
#
loop_
_entity.id
_entity.type
_entity.pdbx_description
1 polymer ?
#
loop_
_entity_poly.entity_id
_entity_poly.type
_entity_poly.pdbx_seq_one_letter_code
_entity_poly.pdbx_strand_id
1 'polypeptide(L)'
;MNAKNKPKTLNDIRKAIAKANNQRKLRKLSLAESKTAEKLKTMIASLKSGKNVQNRQLKTWLTATQYQDMLYNWDAQRSLRQESKEKPEPIKKYEKLLRVAIFSYNKADAFSRHGKHSTAKKLVNQTDGHFERVLEHLEEIIQIDPSLKAWFDRPISFGHKSDLGLDFDSVPRVIVSRSHFGQSTKSSVLSFQSKQDVKLQSVEAALNELLYETPEKDVSSSTKLAKLLEVMNEQDDD
;
A
#
# COMPACT_ATOMS: atom_id res chain seq x y z
N MET A 1 -24.18 29.20 20.08
CA MET A 1 -22.93 29.45 19.34
C MET A 1 -22.61 28.24 18.46
N ASN A 2 -22.20 28.51 17.22
CA ASN A 2 -22.19 27.65 16.02
C ASN A 2 -21.79 26.16 16.17
N ALA A 3 -22.76 25.27 15.99
CA ALA A 3 -22.55 23.85 15.68
C ALA A 3 -22.29 23.63 14.19
N LYS A 4 -21.21 24.23 13.62
CA LYS A 4 -20.84 24.03 12.21
C LYS A 4 -19.33 24.05 12.00
N ASN A 5 -18.68 22.93 12.32
CA ASN A 5 -17.60 22.31 11.53
C ASN A 5 -16.87 21.28 12.41
N LYS A 6 -17.44 20.08 12.49
CA LYS A 6 -16.66 18.91 12.94
C LYS A 6 -15.68 18.56 11.81
N PRO A 7 -14.37 18.38 12.07
CA PRO A 7 -13.43 18.02 11.03
C PRO A 7 -13.86 16.71 10.38
N LYS A 8 -13.92 16.68 9.04
CA LYS A 8 -14.31 15.49 8.27
C LYS A 8 -13.31 14.38 8.56
N THR A 9 -13.79 13.22 9.01
CA THR A 9 -12.92 12.08 9.25
C THR A 9 -12.42 11.50 7.91
N LEU A 10 -11.31 10.75 7.93
CA LEU A 10 -10.78 10.04 6.75
C LEU A 10 -11.84 9.16 6.08
N ASN A 11 -12.73 8.56 6.87
CA ASN A 11 -13.84 7.76 6.37
C ASN A 11 -14.91 8.61 5.67
N ASP A 12 -15.18 9.82 6.14
CA ASP A 12 -16.11 10.74 5.48
C ASP A 12 -15.57 11.22 4.12
N ILE A 13 -14.26 11.45 4.04
CA ILE A 13 -13.57 11.80 2.80
C ILE A 13 -13.67 10.63 1.80
N ARG A 14 -13.35 9.40 2.22
CA ARG A 14 -13.47 8.19 1.38
C ARG A 14 -14.89 7.99 0.86
N LYS A 15 -15.90 8.17 1.71
CA LYS A 15 -17.32 8.11 1.33
C LYS A 15 -17.69 9.19 0.31
N ALA A 16 -17.20 10.41 0.49
CA ALA A 16 -17.44 11.50 -0.45
C ALA A 16 -16.81 11.23 -1.83
N ILE A 17 -15.57 10.70 -1.88
CA ILE A 17 -14.90 10.31 -3.13
C ILE A 17 -15.67 9.18 -3.83
N ALA A 18 -16.09 8.16 -3.09
CA ALA A 18 -16.89 7.06 -3.65
C ALA A 18 -18.21 7.56 -4.23
N LYS A 19 -18.90 8.47 -3.53
CA LYS A 19 -20.12 9.10 -4.01
C LYS A 19 -19.88 9.91 -5.29
N ALA A 20 -18.81 10.70 -5.35
CA ALA A 20 -18.45 11.49 -6.53
C ALA A 20 -18.10 10.60 -7.74
N ASN A 21 -17.38 9.50 -7.52
CA ASN A 21 -17.07 8.52 -8.58
C ASN A 21 -18.34 7.88 -9.16
N ASN A 22 -19.32 7.55 -8.33
CA ASN A 22 -20.60 6.99 -8.78
C ASN A 22 -21.47 8.01 -9.56
N GLN A 23 -21.19 9.30 -9.43
CA GLN A 23 -21.94 10.38 -10.08
C GLN A 23 -21.31 10.83 -11.41
N ARG A 24 -20.21 10.21 -11.86
CA ARG A 24 -19.57 10.55 -13.14
C ARG A 24 -20.50 10.26 -14.31
N LYS A 25 -20.60 11.22 -15.24
CA LYS A 25 -21.39 11.06 -16.45
C LYS A 25 -20.77 9.99 -17.35
N LEU A 26 -21.59 9.03 -17.77
CA LEU A 26 -21.18 8.04 -18.76
C LEU A 26 -21.14 8.68 -20.14
N ARG A 27 -20.07 8.42 -20.88
CA ARG A 27 -19.94 8.89 -22.26
C ARG A 27 -20.80 8.03 -23.18
N LYS A 28 -21.38 8.64 -24.21
CA LYS A 28 -21.99 7.89 -25.31
C LYS A 28 -20.89 7.24 -26.14
N LEU A 29 -20.83 5.91 -26.09
CA LEU A 29 -19.80 5.13 -26.77
C LEU A 29 -20.19 4.85 -28.22
N SER A 30 -19.23 4.97 -29.13
CA SER A 30 -19.36 4.42 -30.48
C SER A 30 -19.35 2.88 -30.45
N LEU A 31 -19.77 2.25 -31.56
CA LEU A 31 -19.74 0.79 -31.70
C LEU A 31 -18.32 0.22 -31.54
N ALA A 32 -17.30 0.93 -32.03
CA ALA A 32 -15.91 0.52 -31.89
C ALA A 32 -15.45 0.58 -30.42
N GLU A 33 -15.77 1.68 -29.73
CA GLU A 33 -15.41 1.86 -28.32
C GLU A 33 -16.17 0.91 -27.40
N SER A 34 -17.42 0.59 -27.72
CA SER A 34 -18.20 -0.43 -27.00
C SER A 34 -17.52 -1.81 -27.09
N LYS A 35 -17.07 -2.22 -28.29
CA LYS A 35 -16.30 -3.46 -28.47
C LYS A 35 -14.99 -3.44 -27.67
N THR A 36 -14.26 -2.31 -27.69
CA THR A 36 -13.05 -2.15 -26.88
C THR A 36 -13.36 -2.27 -25.38
N ALA A 37 -14.43 -1.64 -24.90
CA ALA A 37 -14.85 -1.71 -23.51
C ALA A 37 -15.13 -3.15 -23.05
N GLU A 38 -15.85 -3.93 -23.87
CA GLU A 38 -16.11 -5.34 -23.59
C GLU A 38 -14.81 -6.14 -23.49
N LYS A 39 -13.87 -5.92 -24.42
CA LYS A 39 -12.57 -6.60 -24.38
C LYS A 39 -11.76 -6.24 -23.15
N LEU A 40 -11.69 -4.96 -22.78
CA LEU A 40 -11.02 -4.52 -21.55
C LEU A 40 -11.68 -5.15 -20.31
N LYS A 41 -13.02 -5.25 -20.24
CA LYS A 41 -13.74 -5.95 -19.16
C LYS A 41 -13.35 -7.44 -19.07
N THR A 42 -13.27 -8.14 -20.20
CA THR A 42 -12.85 -9.56 -20.21
C THR A 42 -11.40 -9.74 -19.75
N MET A 43 -10.51 -8.80 -20.11
CA MET A 43 -9.12 -8.79 -19.65
C MET A 43 -9.03 -8.52 -18.15
N ILE A 44 -9.82 -7.59 -17.61
CA ILE A 44 -9.93 -7.32 -16.16
C ILE A 44 -10.38 -8.58 -15.41
N ALA A 45 -11.44 -9.25 -15.89
CA ALA A 45 -11.91 -10.48 -15.27
C ALA A 45 -10.82 -11.57 -15.27
N SER A 46 -10.10 -11.71 -16.39
CA SER A 46 -8.97 -12.64 -16.50
C SER A 46 -7.86 -12.31 -15.50
N LEU A 47 -7.43 -11.05 -15.41
CA LEU A 47 -6.41 -10.59 -14.49
C LEU A 47 -6.86 -10.74 -13.02
N LYS A 48 -8.12 -10.45 -12.68
CA LYS A 48 -8.65 -10.69 -11.32
C LYS A 48 -8.70 -12.16 -10.94
N SER A 49 -8.91 -13.05 -11.92
CA SER A 49 -8.90 -14.50 -11.71
C SER A 49 -7.50 -15.12 -11.66
N GLY A 50 -6.42 -14.33 -11.71
CA GLY A 50 -5.06 -14.86 -11.70
C GLY A 50 -4.54 -15.29 -13.08
N LYS A 51 -5.34 -15.17 -14.16
CA LYS A 51 -4.93 -15.56 -15.51
C LYS A 51 -4.00 -14.53 -16.14
N ASN A 52 -3.02 -15.02 -16.89
CA ASN A 52 -2.11 -14.16 -17.64
C ASN A 52 -2.78 -13.57 -18.88
N VAL A 53 -2.62 -12.26 -19.07
CA VAL A 53 -2.99 -11.54 -20.29
C VAL A 53 -1.73 -11.18 -21.06
N GLN A 54 -1.65 -11.60 -22.33
CA GLN A 54 -0.44 -11.43 -23.13
C GLN A 54 -0.21 -9.96 -23.49
N ASN A 55 1.06 -9.54 -23.56
CA ASN A 55 1.43 -8.17 -23.91
C ASN A 55 0.95 -7.78 -25.32
N ARG A 56 0.90 -8.73 -26.26
CA ARG A 56 0.33 -8.50 -27.60
C ARG A 56 -1.15 -8.09 -27.52
N GLN A 57 -1.93 -8.76 -26.67
CA GLN A 57 -3.34 -8.42 -26.48
C GLN A 57 -3.50 -7.03 -25.86
N LEU A 58 -2.68 -6.71 -24.85
CA LEU A 58 -2.65 -5.37 -24.24
C LEU A 58 -2.31 -4.29 -25.28
N LYS A 59 -1.30 -4.53 -26.12
CA LYS A 59 -0.90 -3.60 -27.19
C LYS A 59 -1.99 -3.39 -28.26
N THR A 60 -2.87 -4.37 -28.47
CA THR A 60 -3.98 -4.26 -29.44
C THR A 60 -5.13 -3.41 -28.90
N TRP A 61 -5.45 -3.53 -27.61
CA TRP A 61 -6.65 -2.91 -27.02
C TRP A 61 -6.39 -1.63 -26.24
N LEU A 62 -5.15 -1.39 -25.81
CA LEU A 62 -4.72 -0.12 -25.22
C LEU A 62 -4.24 0.84 -26.30
N THR A 63 -4.39 2.14 -26.07
CA THR A 63 -3.75 3.15 -26.90
C THR A 63 -2.23 3.09 -26.74
N ALA A 64 -1.49 3.70 -27.68
CA ALA A 64 -0.04 3.75 -27.60
C ALA A 64 0.44 4.42 -26.29
N THR A 65 -0.21 5.50 -25.86
CA THR A 65 0.10 6.20 -24.61
C THR A 65 -0.17 5.31 -23.39
N GLN A 66 -1.38 4.74 -23.27
CA GLN A 66 -1.75 3.86 -22.16
C GLN A 66 -0.81 2.63 -22.04
N TYR A 67 -0.39 2.08 -23.18
CA TYR A 67 0.56 0.97 -23.19
C TYR A 67 1.96 1.40 -22.75
N GLN A 68 2.44 2.58 -23.15
CA GLN A 68 3.71 3.13 -22.68
C GLN A 68 3.68 3.45 -21.19
N ASP A 69 2.60 4.05 -20.69
CA ASP A 69 2.42 4.32 -19.26
C ASP A 69 2.47 3.03 -18.43
N MET A 70 1.87 1.95 -18.93
CA MET A 70 1.96 0.63 -18.29
C MET A 70 3.41 0.14 -18.19
N LEU A 71 4.22 0.31 -19.25
CA LEU A 71 5.63 -0.08 -19.25
C LEU A 71 6.44 0.78 -18.29
N TYR A 72 6.24 2.10 -18.32
CA TYR A 72 6.87 3.03 -17.40
C TYR A 72 6.57 2.69 -15.94
N ASN A 73 5.30 2.44 -15.61
CA ASN A 73 4.89 2.03 -14.27
C ASN A 73 5.56 0.70 -13.85
N TRP A 74 5.70 -0.24 -14.77
CA TRP A 74 6.41 -1.49 -14.50
C TRP A 74 7.90 -1.27 -14.25
N ASP A 75 8.56 -0.40 -15.03
CA ASP A 75 9.98 -0.09 -14.83
C ASP A 75 10.21 0.70 -13.54
N ALA A 76 9.31 1.62 -13.17
CA ALA A 76 9.33 2.28 -11.85
C ALA A 76 9.25 1.26 -10.70
N GLN A 77 8.39 0.25 -10.82
CA GLN A 77 8.32 -0.85 -9.84
C GLN A 77 9.63 -1.67 -9.78
N ARG A 78 10.36 -1.81 -10.89
CA ARG A 78 11.67 -2.48 -10.91
C ARG A 78 12.74 -1.64 -10.23
N SER A 79 12.78 -0.33 -10.52
CA SER A 79 13.70 0.60 -9.84
C SER A 79 13.47 0.62 -8.34
N LEU A 80 12.20 0.71 -7.91
CA LEU A 80 11.83 0.65 -6.49
C LEU A 80 12.34 -0.65 -5.82
N ARG A 81 12.23 -1.79 -6.51
CA ARG A 81 12.75 -3.09 -6.02
C ARG A 81 14.28 -3.15 -5.97
N GLN A 82 14.97 -2.37 -6.79
CA GLN A 82 16.42 -2.30 -6.80
C GLN A 82 16.92 -1.40 -5.67
N GLU A 83 16.37 -0.19 -5.55
CA GLU A 83 16.70 0.77 -4.49
C GLU A 83 16.41 0.19 -3.10
N SER A 84 15.28 -0.48 -2.95
CA SER A 84 14.89 -1.09 -1.67
C SER A 84 15.75 -2.29 -1.23
N LYS A 85 16.71 -2.75 -2.05
CA LYS A 85 17.74 -3.69 -1.60
C LYS A 85 18.66 -3.06 -0.56
N GLU A 86 18.92 -1.76 -0.67
CA GLU A 86 19.78 -1.00 0.23
C GLU A 86 18.97 -0.51 1.43
N LYS A 87 18.71 -1.42 2.37
CA LYS A 87 17.96 -1.09 3.59
C LYS A 87 18.78 -0.15 4.50
N PRO A 88 18.15 0.85 5.14
CA PRO A 88 18.80 1.62 6.20
C PRO A 88 19.30 0.72 7.33
N GLU A 89 20.44 1.06 7.94
CA GLU A 89 21.00 0.31 9.08
C GLU A 89 20.02 0.12 10.26
N PRO A 90 19.21 1.14 10.65
CA PRO A 90 18.18 0.97 11.68
C PRO A 90 17.18 -0.16 11.36
N ILE A 91 16.81 -0.32 10.08
CA ILE A 91 15.90 -1.37 9.60
C ILE A 91 16.59 -2.74 9.61
N LYS A 92 17.88 -2.82 9.23
CA LYS A 92 18.64 -4.07 9.32
C LYS A 92 18.76 -4.55 10.77
N LYS A 93 19.02 -3.65 11.72
CA LYS A 93 19.06 -3.96 13.16
C LYS A 93 17.70 -4.46 13.64
N TYR A 94 16.61 -3.81 13.25
CA TYR A 94 15.25 -4.27 13.54
C TYR A 94 15.01 -5.70 13.05
N GLU A 95 15.33 -6.03 11.79
CA GLU A 95 15.14 -7.39 11.25
C GLU A 95 15.96 -8.43 12.00
N LYS A 96 17.17 -8.08 12.46
CA LYS A 96 18.02 -8.99 13.24
C LYS A 96 17.38 -9.30 14.60
N LEU A 97 16.88 -8.29 15.30
CA LEU A 97 16.17 -8.46 16.57
C LEU A 97 14.91 -9.31 16.39
N LEU A 98 14.11 -8.99 15.35
CA LEU A 98 12.90 -9.71 15.05
C LEU A 98 13.17 -11.18 14.74
N ARG A 99 14.23 -11.49 13.98
CA ARG A 99 14.62 -12.87 13.70
C ARG A 99 14.91 -13.67 14.96
N VAL A 100 15.57 -13.06 15.95
CA VAL A 100 15.86 -13.70 17.24
C VAL A 100 14.56 -13.96 18.02
N ALA A 101 13.65 -12.97 18.07
CA ALA A 101 12.35 -13.13 18.73
C ALA A 101 11.53 -14.27 18.11
N ILE A 102 11.43 -14.30 16.78
CA ILE A 102 10.74 -15.35 16.03
C ILE A 102 11.35 -16.73 16.29
N PHE A 103 12.68 -16.83 16.29
CA PHE A 103 13.35 -18.09 16.57
C PHE A 103 13.05 -18.59 18.00
N SER A 104 13.09 -17.68 18.98
CA SER A 104 12.74 -18.00 20.37
C SER A 104 11.29 -18.47 20.51
N TYR A 105 10.36 -17.78 19.85
CA TYR A 105 8.95 -18.17 19.80
C TYR A 105 8.77 -19.59 19.24
N ASN A 106 9.32 -19.86 18.06
CA ASN A 106 9.21 -21.17 17.41
C ASN A 106 9.82 -22.28 18.27
N LYS A 107 10.92 -21.98 18.98
CA LYS A 107 11.54 -22.90 19.92
C LYS A 107 10.60 -23.19 21.10
N ALA A 108 9.99 -22.16 21.69
CA ALA A 108 9.02 -22.33 22.79
C ALA A 108 7.82 -23.19 22.35
N ASP A 109 7.27 -22.93 21.17
CA ASP A 109 6.15 -23.68 20.59
C ASP A 109 6.52 -25.16 20.36
N ALA A 110 7.71 -25.44 19.83
CA ALA A 110 8.19 -26.80 19.66
C ALA A 110 8.23 -27.58 21.00
N PHE A 111 8.76 -26.98 22.07
CA PHE A 111 8.74 -27.61 23.40
C PHE A 111 7.32 -27.83 23.94
N SER A 112 6.41 -26.88 23.69
CA SER A 112 5.00 -27.01 24.08
C SER A 112 4.33 -28.20 23.39
N ARG A 113 4.51 -28.34 22.07
CA ARG A 113 3.97 -29.45 21.26
C ARG A 113 4.50 -30.82 21.69
N HIS A 114 5.71 -30.87 22.24
CA HIS A 114 6.30 -32.08 22.81
C HIS A 114 5.92 -32.34 24.28
N GLY A 115 4.92 -31.62 24.83
CA GLY A 115 4.42 -31.81 26.19
C GLY A 115 5.33 -31.24 27.29
N LYS A 116 6.41 -30.53 26.93
CA LYS A 116 7.37 -29.93 27.88
C LYS A 116 6.93 -28.53 28.29
N HIS A 117 5.73 -28.43 28.87
CA HIS A 117 5.06 -27.15 29.14
C HIS A 117 5.83 -26.25 30.13
N SER A 118 6.52 -26.81 31.13
CA SER A 118 7.30 -26.01 32.09
C SER A 118 8.49 -25.30 31.44
N THR A 119 9.21 -25.99 30.55
CA THR A 119 10.29 -25.40 29.74
C THR A 119 9.73 -24.41 28.72
N ALA A 120 8.63 -24.76 28.06
CA ALA A 120 7.95 -23.87 27.11
C ALA A 120 7.56 -22.54 27.77
N LYS A 121 6.95 -22.57 28.96
CA LYS A 121 6.58 -21.36 29.70
C LYS A 121 7.78 -20.45 30.00
N LYS A 122 8.93 -21.01 30.38
CA LYS A 122 10.16 -20.22 30.59
C LYS A 122 10.65 -19.57 29.29
N LEU A 123 10.58 -20.30 28.17
CA LEU A 123 10.95 -19.79 26.85
C LEU A 123 9.97 -18.74 26.33
N VAL A 124 8.69 -18.84 26.66
CA VAL A 124 7.68 -17.80 26.34
C VAL A 124 8.06 -16.49 27.01
N ASN A 125 8.35 -16.49 28.32
CA ASN A 125 8.78 -15.26 29.01
C ASN A 125 10.06 -14.65 28.38
N GLN A 126 10.99 -15.48 27.92
CA GLN A 126 12.18 -15.01 27.18
C GLN A 126 11.83 -14.43 25.81
N THR A 127 10.86 -15.04 25.14
CA THR A 127 10.34 -14.60 23.84
C THR A 127 9.66 -13.24 23.97
N ASP A 128 8.87 -13.02 25.02
CA ASP A 128 8.23 -11.72 25.30
C ASP A 128 9.30 -10.64 25.44
N GLY A 129 10.35 -10.87 26.24
CA GLY A 129 11.47 -9.91 26.34
C GLY A 129 12.25 -9.69 25.04
N HIS A 130 12.26 -10.67 24.12
CA HIS A 130 12.81 -10.45 22.78
C HIS A 130 11.90 -9.58 21.91
N PHE A 131 10.58 -9.74 22.00
CA PHE A 131 9.62 -8.89 21.29
C PHE A 131 9.57 -7.48 21.87
N GLU A 132 9.69 -7.31 23.19
CA GLU A 132 9.83 -6.00 23.83
C GLU A 132 11.01 -5.23 23.23
N ARG A 133 12.19 -5.86 23.18
CA ARG A 133 13.38 -5.24 22.56
C ARG A 133 13.20 -4.88 21.08
N VAL A 134 12.40 -5.66 20.35
CA VAL A 134 12.06 -5.34 18.94
C VAL A 134 11.19 -4.09 18.87
N LEU A 135 10.17 -3.98 19.73
CA LEU A 135 9.26 -2.84 19.76
C LEU A 135 9.93 -1.58 20.32
N GLU A 136 10.79 -1.70 21.32
CA GLU A 136 11.64 -0.60 21.82
C GLU A 136 12.49 -0.02 20.69
N HIS A 137 13.27 -0.87 20.02
CA HIS A 137 14.09 -0.42 18.88
C HIS A 137 13.23 0.16 17.75
N LEU A 138 12.02 -0.35 17.54
CA LEU A 138 11.09 0.19 16.55
C LEU A 138 10.59 1.59 16.93
N GLU A 139 10.25 1.81 18.19
CA GLU A 139 9.81 3.10 18.70
C GLU A 139 10.93 4.13 18.62
N GLU A 140 12.14 3.75 19.06
CA GLU A 140 13.36 4.58 18.97
C GLU A 140 13.60 5.07 17.53
N ILE A 141 13.65 4.16 16.55
CA ILE A 141 13.97 4.55 15.17
C ILE A 141 12.87 5.40 14.53
N ILE A 142 11.61 5.18 14.89
CA ILE A 142 10.48 5.94 14.37
C ILE A 142 10.39 7.33 15.00
N GLN A 143 10.78 7.45 16.26
CA GLN A 143 10.85 8.74 16.94
C GLN A 143 11.99 9.60 16.37
N ILE A 144 13.12 8.97 16.01
CA ILE A 144 14.25 9.64 15.34
C ILE A 144 13.88 10.02 13.90
N ASP A 145 13.38 9.06 13.13
CA ASP A 145 13.02 9.27 11.72
C ASP A 145 11.64 8.67 11.43
N PRO A 146 10.58 9.51 11.45
CA PRO A 146 9.23 9.08 11.13
C PRO A 146 9.06 8.53 9.70
N SER A 147 9.96 8.86 8.77
CA SER A 147 9.90 8.36 7.38
C SER A 147 10.11 6.84 7.31
N LEU A 148 10.81 6.26 8.29
CA LEU A 148 11.05 4.82 8.38
C LEU A 148 9.77 4.00 8.52
N LYS A 149 8.65 4.61 8.92
CA LYS A 149 7.32 3.96 8.91
C LYS A 149 6.98 3.36 7.55
N ALA A 150 7.44 3.96 6.45
CA ALA A 150 7.17 3.47 5.09
C ALA A 150 7.76 2.08 4.81
N TRP A 151 8.78 1.65 5.55
CA TRP A 151 9.44 0.35 5.40
C TRP A 151 8.64 -0.84 5.94
N PHE A 152 7.56 -0.58 6.67
CA PHE A 152 6.80 -1.61 7.36
C PHE A 152 5.46 -1.91 6.68
N ASP A 153 5.03 -3.15 6.81
CA ASP A 153 3.87 -3.74 6.15
C ASP A 153 2.51 -3.38 6.77
N ARG A 154 2.50 -2.63 7.88
CA ARG A 154 1.30 -2.25 8.61
C ARG A 154 1.47 -0.89 9.27
N PRO A 155 0.37 -0.15 9.53
CA PRO A 155 0.45 1.13 10.21
C PRO A 155 1.02 0.94 11.63
N ILE A 156 1.99 1.77 11.98
CA ILE A 156 2.63 1.75 13.29
C ILE A 156 2.07 2.89 14.13
N SER A 157 1.44 2.53 15.25
CA SER A 157 1.01 3.46 16.28
C SER A 157 1.32 2.84 17.64
N PHE A 158 1.79 3.65 18.59
CA PHE A 158 2.12 3.20 19.95
C PHE A 158 1.06 3.61 21.00
N GLY A 159 -0.10 4.11 20.54
CA GLY A 159 -1.18 4.52 21.42
C GLY A 159 -1.96 3.33 22.01
N HIS A 160 -2.82 3.61 23.00
CA HIS A 160 -3.63 2.61 23.72
C HIS A 160 -4.70 1.87 22.88
N LYS A 161 -4.78 2.13 21.57
CA LYS A 161 -5.65 1.44 20.59
C LYS A 161 -4.87 0.89 19.40
N SER A 162 -3.57 0.69 19.58
CA SER A 162 -2.74 0.14 18.53
C SER A 162 -2.93 -1.37 18.42
N ASP A 163 -2.82 -1.86 17.19
CA ASP A 163 -2.78 -3.30 16.89
C ASP A 163 -1.35 -3.86 17.11
N LEU A 164 -0.46 -3.14 17.80
CA LEU A 164 0.88 -3.62 18.13
C LEU A 164 0.82 -4.44 19.42
N GLY A 165 1.41 -5.62 19.40
CA GLY A 165 1.50 -6.52 20.54
C GLY A 165 2.86 -7.20 20.61
N LEU A 166 3.14 -7.83 21.76
CA LEU A 166 4.35 -8.64 22.00
C LEU A 166 4.29 -10.03 21.35
N ASP A 167 3.38 -10.20 20.41
CA ASP A 167 3.13 -11.46 19.74
C ASP A 167 3.71 -11.49 18.34
N PHE A 168 3.91 -12.71 17.90
CA PHE A 168 4.46 -13.00 16.60
C PHE A 168 3.65 -12.39 15.45
N ASP A 169 2.32 -12.35 15.55
CA ASP A 169 1.44 -11.94 14.47
C ASP A 169 1.28 -10.42 14.39
N SER A 170 1.25 -9.71 15.51
CA SER A 170 1.04 -8.25 15.55
C SER A 170 2.25 -7.42 15.16
N VAL A 171 3.47 -7.91 15.44
CA VAL A 171 4.70 -7.14 15.19
C VAL A 171 4.89 -6.87 13.68
N PRO A 172 5.22 -5.63 13.26
CA PRO A 172 5.40 -5.28 11.86
C PRO A 172 6.48 -6.11 11.15
N ARG A 173 6.33 -6.29 9.83
CA ARG A 173 7.36 -6.87 8.98
C ARG A 173 7.86 -5.82 8.01
N VAL A 174 9.15 -5.89 7.69
CA VAL A 174 9.73 -5.05 6.65
C VAL A 174 9.19 -5.52 5.30
N ILE A 175 8.74 -4.60 4.44
CA ILE A 175 8.05 -4.91 3.17
C ILE A 175 8.93 -5.74 2.22
N VAL A 176 10.24 -5.47 2.20
CA VAL A 176 11.23 -6.23 1.42
C VAL A 176 11.64 -7.56 2.06
N SER A 177 11.09 -7.91 3.22
CA SER A 177 11.36 -9.20 3.87
C SER A 177 10.72 -10.36 3.11
N ARG A 178 11.34 -11.55 3.19
CA ARG A 178 10.76 -12.80 2.66
C ARG A 178 9.83 -13.50 3.63
N SER A 179 9.50 -12.88 4.77
CA SER A 179 8.63 -13.44 5.79
C SER A 179 7.23 -13.72 5.24
N HIS A 180 6.69 -14.93 5.47
CA HIS A 180 5.31 -15.28 5.13
C HIS A 180 4.27 -14.52 5.96
N PHE A 181 4.67 -13.97 7.10
CA PHE A 181 3.83 -13.16 7.99
C PHE A 181 3.77 -11.69 7.59
N GLY A 182 4.36 -11.35 6.43
CA GLY A 182 4.22 -10.02 5.84
C GLY A 182 2.79 -9.81 5.35
N GLN A 183 2.18 -8.70 5.76
CA GLN A 183 0.91 -8.26 5.22
C GLN A 183 1.14 -7.60 3.85
N SER A 184 0.32 -7.96 2.86
CA SER A 184 0.34 -7.30 1.55
C SER A 184 -0.25 -5.90 1.66
N THR A 185 0.54 -4.90 2.05
CA THR A 185 0.08 -3.52 2.12
C THR A 185 0.04 -2.92 0.72
N LYS A 186 -1.15 -2.93 0.09
CA LYS A 186 -1.41 -2.18 -1.16
C LYS A 186 -1.35 -0.66 -0.99
N SER A 187 -1.15 -0.18 0.24
CA SER A 187 -1.27 1.23 0.63
C SER A 187 0.04 1.82 1.20
N SER A 188 1.14 1.06 1.26
CA SER A 188 2.44 1.64 1.64
C SER A 188 3.06 2.35 0.44
N VAL A 189 3.87 3.39 0.69
CA VAL A 189 4.68 4.07 -0.33
C VAL A 189 5.62 3.07 -1.03
N LEU A 190 6.09 2.05 -0.31
CA LEU A 190 6.88 0.96 -0.85
C LEU A 190 6.03 -0.23 -1.32
N SER A 191 4.74 -0.03 -1.58
CA SER A 191 3.83 -1.09 -2.05
C SER A 191 4.29 -1.64 -3.40
N PHE A 192 4.94 -2.78 -3.34
CA PHE A 192 5.35 -3.55 -4.49
C PHE A 192 4.15 -4.13 -5.24
N GLN A 193 3.90 -3.62 -6.44
CA GLN A 193 2.90 -4.17 -7.32
C GLN A 193 3.49 -5.35 -8.12
N SER A 194 2.69 -6.40 -8.31
CA SER A 194 3.06 -7.44 -9.25
C SER A 194 2.90 -6.93 -10.68
N LYS A 195 3.53 -7.61 -11.65
CA LYS A 195 3.34 -7.30 -13.07
C LYS A 195 1.86 -7.40 -13.49
N GLN A 196 1.12 -8.28 -12.82
CA GLN A 196 -0.31 -8.47 -13.04
C GLN A 196 -1.13 -7.30 -12.48
N ASP A 197 -0.78 -6.78 -11.31
CA ASP A 197 -1.43 -5.60 -10.74
C ASP A 197 -1.21 -4.37 -11.60
N VAL A 198 0.01 -4.15 -12.11
CA VAL A 198 0.30 -3.05 -13.03
C VAL A 198 -0.55 -3.17 -14.31
N LYS A 199 -0.63 -4.37 -14.89
CA LYS A 199 -1.51 -4.63 -16.04
C LYS A 199 -2.98 -4.36 -15.71
N LEU A 200 -3.44 -4.84 -14.55
CA LEU A 200 -4.82 -4.66 -14.12
C LEU A 200 -5.16 -3.19 -13.97
N GLN A 201 -4.31 -2.42 -13.29
CA GLN A 201 -4.48 -0.99 -13.09
C GLN A 201 -4.51 -0.23 -14.43
N SER A 202 -3.62 -0.56 -15.36
CA SER A 202 -3.62 0.07 -16.69
C SER A 202 -4.88 -0.24 -17.50
N VAL A 203 -5.38 -1.48 -17.46
CA VAL A 203 -6.61 -1.87 -18.17
C VAL A 203 -7.86 -1.25 -17.50
N GLU A 204 -7.90 -1.18 -16.17
CA GLU A 204 -8.98 -0.51 -15.44
C GLU A 204 -8.98 1.01 -15.70
N ALA A 205 -7.80 1.64 -15.76
CA ALA A 205 -7.66 3.04 -16.11
C ALA A 205 -8.15 3.32 -17.54
N ALA A 206 -7.73 2.52 -18.51
CA ALA A 206 -8.16 2.64 -19.90
C ALA A 206 -9.67 2.45 -20.07
N LEU A 207 -10.25 1.48 -19.34
CA LEU A 207 -11.71 1.28 -19.35
C LEU A 207 -12.43 2.49 -18.73
N ASN A 208 -11.92 3.04 -17.63
CA ASN A 208 -12.52 4.20 -16.99
C ASN A 208 -12.47 5.45 -17.88
N GLU A 209 -11.34 5.70 -18.53
CA GLU A 209 -11.17 6.82 -19.49
C GLU A 209 -12.15 6.71 -20.65
N LEU A 210 -12.39 5.49 -21.13
CA LEU A 210 -13.30 5.23 -22.24
C LEU A 210 -14.79 5.36 -21.85
N LEU A 211 -15.14 4.95 -20.62
CA LEU A 211 -16.53 4.94 -20.13
C LEU A 211 -17.01 6.29 -19.58
N TYR A 212 -16.12 7.07 -18.96
CA TYR A 212 -16.49 8.28 -18.23
C TYR A 212 -15.95 9.52 -18.91
N GLU A 213 -16.77 10.57 -18.95
CA GLU A 213 -16.27 11.89 -19.33
C GLU A 213 -15.25 12.35 -18.29
N THR A 214 -14.07 12.75 -18.74
CA THR A 214 -13.18 13.56 -17.89
C THR A 214 -13.90 14.88 -17.67
N PRO A 215 -14.24 15.26 -16.43
CA PRO A 215 -14.81 16.58 -16.20
C PRO A 215 -13.82 17.60 -16.75
N GLU A 216 -14.29 18.51 -17.61
CA GLU A 216 -13.49 19.67 -17.99
C GLU A 216 -12.99 20.31 -16.68
N LYS A 217 -11.67 20.36 -16.53
CA LYS A 217 -11.08 21.12 -15.44
C LYS A 217 -11.39 22.57 -15.75
N ASP A 218 -12.50 23.06 -15.24
CA ASP A 218 -12.76 24.49 -15.17
C ASP A 218 -11.84 25.05 -14.07
N VAL A 219 -10.54 25.14 -14.39
CA VAL A 219 -9.48 25.58 -13.47
C VAL A 219 -9.75 27.01 -12.97
N SER A 220 -10.56 27.77 -13.71
CA SER A 220 -10.93 29.15 -13.40
C SER A 220 -11.86 29.30 -12.19
N SER A 221 -12.70 28.31 -11.86
CA SER A 221 -13.80 28.50 -10.91
C SER A 221 -13.55 27.96 -9.49
N SER A 222 -12.38 27.36 -9.21
CA SER A 222 -12.01 26.85 -7.88
C SER A 222 -11.06 27.79 -7.11
N THR A 223 -11.64 28.86 -6.54
CA THR A 223 -10.93 29.84 -5.68
C THR A 223 -10.15 29.24 -4.52
N LYS A 224 -10.53 28.05 -4.04
CA LYS A 224 -9.84 27.35 -2.94
C LYS A 224 -8.54 26.66 -3.36
N LEU A 225 -8.42 26.22 -4.63
CA LEU A 225 -7.21 25.60 -5.15
C LEU A 225 -6.16 26.66 -5.48
N ALA A 226 -6.57 27.77 -6.08
CA ALA A 226 -5.70 28.92 -6.33
C ALA A 226 -5.07 29.43 -5.03
N LYS A 227 -5.89 29.60 -3.98
CA LYS A 227 -5.42 30.03 -2.66
C LYS A 227 -4.50 29.02 -1.97
N LEU A 228 -4.62 27.72 -2.27
CA LEU A 228 -3.73 26.69 -1.73
C LEU A 228 -2.39 26.65 -2.48
N LEU A 229 -2.41 26.91 -3.80
CA LEU A 229 -1.20 27.03 -4.62
C LEU A 229 -0.39 28.29 -4.27
N GLU A 230 -1.04 29.42 -3.98
CA GLU A 230 -0.35 30.63 -3.48
C GLU A 230 0.37 30.35 -2.16
N VAL A 231 -0.32 29.74 -1.20
CA VAL A 231 0.26 29.41 0.11
C VAL A 231 1.41 28.40 0.00
N MET A 232 1.40 27.51 -1.00
CA MET A 232 2.51 26.57 -1.22
C MET A 232 3.71 27.23 -1.90
N ASN A 233 3.49 28.16 -2.84
CA ASN A 233 4.59 28.90 -3.48
C ASN A 233 5.26 29.90 -2.53
N GLU A 234 4.53 30.43 -1.54
CA GLU A 234 5.10 31.33 -0.52
C GLU A 234 6.00 30.61 0.49
N GLN A 235 6.06 29.27 0.50
CA GLN A 235 6.92 28.49 1.40
C GLN A 235 8.28 28.12 0.79
N ASP A 236 8.53 28.43 -0.48
CA ASP A 236 9.79 28.11 -1.18
C ASP A 236 10.77 29.32 -1.24
N ASP A 237 10.40 30.48 -0.67
CA ASP A 237 11.19 31.74 -0.71
C ASP A 237 11.84 32.15 0.63
N ASP A 238 11.88 31.28 1.65
CA ASP A 238 12.62 31.48 2.92
C ASP A 238 13.80 30.50 3.10
#